data_AF-A0A8B6Y452-F1
#
_entry.id   AF-A0A8B6Y452-F1
#
_cell.length_a   1.000
_cell.length_b   1.000
_cell.length_c   1.000
_cell.angle_alpha   90.00
_cell.angle_beta   90.00
_cell.angle_gamma   90.00
#
_symmetry.space_group_name_H-M   'P 1'
#
loop_
_entity.id
_entity.type
_entity.pdbx_description
1 polymer ?
#
loop_
_entity_poly.entity_id
_entity_poly.type
_entity_poly.pdbx_seq_one_letter_code
_entity_poly.pdbx_strand_id
1 'polypeptide(L)'
;FSKKSFSYILSDYVGRTSYKENYVYIYRDDLFEVSDYFQYDDGSEELREDTFEREPFIALFKSNFTLVKQFAIIGVHIRPDAVKQEISELVNVYKSTINKWKETSVVLMGDFNAGSK
;
A
#
# COMPACT_ATOMS: atom_id res chain seq x y z
N PHE A 1 -27.88 13.63 -14.40
CA PHE A 1 -26.58 12.97 -14.19
C PHE A 1 -26.62 12.30 -12.83
N SER A 2 -26.50 10.96 -12.76
CA SER A 2 -26.39 10.25 -11.47
C SER A 2 -25.12 10.71 -10.73
N LYS A 3 -25.24 11.08 -9.46
CA LYS A 3 -24.12 11.48 -8.61
C LYS A 3 -23.27 10.22 -8.35
N LYS A 4 -22.13 10.11 -9.01
CA LYS A 4 -21.16 9.03 -8.77
C LYS A 4 -20.59 9.21 -7.37
N SER A 5 -20.75 8.18 -6.53
CA SER A 5 -20.30 8.19 -5.15
C SER A 5 -18.84 7.73 -5.08
N PHE A 6 -18.13 8.27 -4.10
CA PHE A 6 -16.75 7.91 -3.79
C PHE A 6 -16.72 7.42 -2.35
N SER A 7 -15.98 6.36 -2.12
CA SER A 7 -15.63 5.84 -0.80
C SER A 7 -14.13 5.91 -0.59
N TYR A 8 -13.68 5.75 0.65
CA TYR A 8 -12.26 5.75 0.96
C TYR A 8 -11.93 4.80 2.10
N ILE A 9 -10.67 4.36 2.14
CA ILE A 9 -10.04 3.74 3.31
C ILE A 9 -8.77 4.52 3.64
N LEU A 10 -8.47 4.63 4.94
CA LEU A 10 -7.36 5.40 5.49
C LEU A 10 -6.46 4.46 6.30
N SER A 11 -5.15 4.60 6.18
CA SER A 11 -4.18 3.88 7.00
C SER A 11 -4.06 4.48 8.41
N ASP A 12 -3.28 3.80 9.25
CA ASP A 12 -2.71 4.40 10.45
C ASP A 12 -1.65 5.45 10.09
N TYR A 13 -1.28 6.28 11.07
CA TYR A 13 -0.17 7.23 10.97
C TYR A 13 1.18 6.51 11.01
N VAL A 14 1.93 6.59 9.92
CA VAL A 14 3.24 5.95 9.73
C VAL A 14 4.36 6.97 9.59
N GLY A 15 5.59 6.62 9.97
CA GLY A 15 6.73 7.54 10.05
C GLY A 15 7.60 7.28 11.26
N ARG A 16 8.93 7.12 11.17
CA ARG A 16 9.76 6.86 12.37
C ARG A 16 9.85 8.03 13.34
N THR A 17 9.70 9.26 12.83
CA THR A 17 9.89 10.49 13.60
C THR A 17 8.58 11.11 14.06
N SER A 18 8.62 12.33 14.60
CA SER A 18 7.42 13.11 14.90
C SER A 18 6.62 13.50 13.66
N TYR A 19 7.25 13.51 12.49
CA TYR A 19 6.56 13.69 11.22
C TYR A 19 5.96 12.35 10.78
N LYS A 20 4.64 12.31 10.67
CA LYS A 20 3.85 11.14 10.30
C LYS A 20 3.01 11.45 9.07
N GLU A 21 2.72 10.43 8.27
CA GLU A 21 1.87 10.49 7.09
C GLU A 21 0.80 9.40 7.14
N ASN A 22 -0.28 9.58 6.37
CA ASN A 22 -1.29 8.56 6.13
C ASN A 22 -1.39 8.25 4.64
N TYR A 23 -1.66 7.00 4.31
CA TYR A 23 -2.13 6.58 3.00
C TYR A 23 -3.66 6.65 2.95
N VAL A 24 -4.19 7.12 1.82
CA VAL A 24 -5.63 7.09 1.55
C VAL A 24 -5.87 6.49 0.17
N TYR A 25 -6.74 5.49 0.10
CA TYR A 25 -7.30 5.04 -1.17
C TYR A 25 -8.69 5.64 -1.31
N ILE A 26 -8.88 6.49 -2.34
CA ILE A 26 -10.18 7.04 -2.71
C ILE A 26 -10.62 6.36 -4.00
N TYR A 27 -11.80 5.75 -3.99
CA TYR A 27 -12.28 4.95 -5.11
C TYR A 27 -13.77 5.16 -5.33
N ARG A 28 -14.23 4.83 -6.55
CA ARG A 28 -15.64 4.83 -6.90
C ARG A 28 -16.28 3.54 -6.37
N ASP A 29 -17.20 3.69 -5.43
CA ASP A 29 -17.91 2.56 -4.79
C ASP A 29 -18.87 1.84 -5.74
N ASP A 30 -19.27 2.49 -6.84
CA ASP A 30 -20.04 1.87 -7.91
C ASP A 30 -19.20 0.99 -8.85
N LEU A 31 -17.86 1.05 -8.76
CA LEU A 31 -16.94 0.28 -9.59
C LEU A 31 -16.07 -0.71 -8.81
N PHE A 32 -15.76 -0.39 -7.57
CA PHE A 32 -14.80 -1.12 -6.75
C PHE A 32 -15.33 -1.35 -5.34
N GLU A 33 -15.04 -2.53 -4.81
CA GLU A 33 -15.22 -2.89 -3.41
C GLU A 33 -13.84 -3.14 -2.80
N VAL A 34 -13.61 -2.66 -1.57
CA VAL A 34 -12.45 -3.07 -0.76
C VAL A 34 -12.90 -4.18 0.17
N SER A 35 -12.33 -5.38 0.01
CA SER A 35 -12.73 -6.55 0.81
C SER A 35 -11.89 -6.76 2.07
N ASP A 36 -10.63 -6.32 2.07
CA ASP A 36 -9.73 -6.35 3.22
C ASP A 36 -8.59 -5.35 2.98
N TYR A 37 -7.91 -4.94 4.04
CA TYR A 37 -6.70 -4.12 3.97
C TYR A 37 -5.85 -4.35 5.22
N PHE A 38 -4.55 -4.05 5.12
CA PHE A 38 -3.65 -4.10 6.26
C PHE A 38 -2.48 -3.14 6.06
N GLN A 39 -1.92 -2.69 7.18
CA GLN A 39 -0.65 -1.99 7.24
C GLN A 39 0.45 -3.05 7.35
N TYR A 40 1.47 -2.98 6.49
CA TYR A 40 2.63 -3.85 6.63
C TYR A 40 3.41 -3.50 7.90
N ASP A 41 4.05 -4.49 8.50
CA ASP A 41 4.86 -4.37 9.70
C ASP A 41 6.02 -5.38 9.55
N ASP A 42 7.26 -4.86 9.45
CA ASP A 42 8.49 -5.65 9.38
C ASP A 42 9.33 -5.61 10.65
N GLY A 43 8.81 -5.05 11.74
CA GLY A 43 9.53 -5.03 13.01
C GLY A 43 9.20 -3.84 13.89
N SER A 44 9.99 -3.69 14.95
CA SER A 44 9.77 -2.62 15.92
C SER A 44 10.40 -1.31 15.46
N GLU A 45 9.54 -0.33 15.20
CA GLU A 45 9.87 1.09 15.00
C GLU A 45 10.69 1.68 16.18
N GLU A 46 10.38 1.28 17.41
CA GLU A 46 11.06 1.76 18.63
C GLU A 46 12.50 1.25 18.72
N LEU A 47 12.72 0.00 18.33
CA LEU A 47 14.04 -0.64 18.31
C LEU A 47 14.83 -0.31 17.04
N ARG A 48 14.19 0.32 16.04
CA ARG A 48 14.76 0.63 14.71
C ARG A 48 15.27 -0.63 14.00
N GLU A 49 14.50 -1.70 14.11
CA GLU A 49 14.77 -2.96 13.43
C GLU A 49 14.01 -3.06 12.10
N ASP A 50 13.07 -2.15 11.85
CA ASP A 50 12.24 -2.02 10.66
C ASP A 50 12.99 -1.37 9.48
N THR A 51 12.55 -1.67 8.25
CA THR A 51 13.18 -1.19 7.02
C THR A 51 12.54 0.09 6.50
N PHE A 52 11.23 0.22 6.61
CA PHE A 52 10.49 1.33 6.00
C PHE A 52 10.42 2.55 6.91
N GLU A 53 10.68 3.75 6.39
CA GLU A 53 10.30 4.97 7.13
C GLU A 53 8.78 5.09 7.30
N ARG A 54 8.04 4.63 6.28
CA ARG A 54 6.58 4.59 6.24
C ARG A 54 6.18 3.25 5.67
N GLU A 55 5.68 2.39 6.54
CA GLU A 55 5.31 1.04 6.20
C GLU A 55 4.27 1.06 5.06
N PRO A 56 4.34 0.14 4.07
CA PRO A 56 3.37 0.12 2.98
C PRO A 56 1.94 -0.19 3.43
N PHE A 57 0.96 0.50 2.85
CA PHE A 57 -0.46 0.25 3.10
C PHE A 57 -1.06 -0.59 1.97
N ILE A 58 -1.64 -1.74 2.29
CA ILE A 58 -2.10 -2.72 1.30
C ILE A 58 -3.60 -2.89 1.38
N ALA A 59 -4.28 -2.85 0.23
CA ALA A 59 -5.72 -3.06 0.14
C ALA A 59 -6.09 -4.06 -0.97
N LEU A 60 -7.02 -4.97 -0.67
CA LEU A 60 -7.57 -5.94 -1.61
C LEU A 60 -8.83 -5.36 -2.26
N PHE A 61 -8.74 -5.05 -3.54
CA PHE A 61 -9.84 -4.55 -4.34
C PHE A 61 -10.52 -5.67 -5.11
N LYS A 62 -11.83 -5.55 -5.27
CA LYS A 62 -12.63 -6.34 -6.19
C LYS A 62 -13.32 -5.44 -7.19
N SER A 63 -13.46 -5.91 -8.43
CA SER A 63 -14.26 -5.25 -9.45
C SER A 63 -14.86 -6.24 -10.43
N ASN A 64 -16.17 -6.15 -10.63
CA ASN A 64 -16.87 -6.94 -11.65
C ASN A 64 -16.70 -6.34 -13.06
N PHE A 65 -16.13 -5.15 -13.19
CA PHE A 65 -15.99 -4.40 -14.45
C PHE A 65 -14.66 -4.62 -15.18
N THR A 66 -13.66 -5.19 -14.51
CA THR A 66 -12.33 -5.49 -15.06
C THR A 66 -12.17 -6.98 -15.42
N LEU A 67 -11.17 -7.33 -16.22
CA LEU A 67 -10.83 -8.76 -16.46
C LEU A 67 -10.32 -9.44 -15.18
N VAL A 68 -9.44 -8.75 -14.45
CA VAL A 68 -8.96 -9.17 -13.14
C VAL A 68 -10.02 -8.79 -12.11
N LYS A 69 -10.70 -9.78 -11.52
CA LYS A 69 -11.84 -9.55 -10.61
C LYS A 69 -11.45 -9.19 -9.19
N GLN A 70 -10.25 -9.55 -8.79
CA GLN A 70 -9.68 -9.26 -7.49
C GLN A 70 -8.18 -8.98 -7.67
N PHE A 71 -7.67 -7.95 -7.00
CA PHE A 71 -6.27 -7.59 -7.03
C PHE A 71 -5.89 -6.79 -5.80
N ALA A 72 -4.64 -6.90 -5.36
CA ALA A 72 -4.11 -6.09 -4.28
C ALA A 72 -3.44 -4.83 -4.84
N ILE A 73 -3.55 -3.73 -4.11
CA ILE A 73 -2.74 -2.53 -4.31
C ILE A 73 -1.84 -2.36 -3.09
N ILE A 74 -0.54 -2.25 -3.32
CA ILE A 74 0.49 -1.91 -2.33
C ILE A 74 0.87 -0.45 -2.56
N GLY A 75 0.50 0.40 -1.61
CA GLY A 75 0.78 1.84 -1.61
C GLY A 75 2.07 2.12 -0.87
N VAL A 76 2.98 2.86 -1.52
CA VAL A 76 4.31 3.14 -0.97
C VAL A 76 4.66 4.63 -1.09
N HIS A 77 5.43 5.12 -0.13
CA HIS A 77 6.11 6.40 -0.22
C HIS A 77 7.54 6.22 0.30
N ILE A 78 8.46 5.93 -0.60
CA ILE A 78 9.83 5.51 -0.31
C ILE A 78 10.69 6.71 0.08
N ARG A 79 11.50 6.59 1.13
CA ARG A 79 12.37 7.70 1.58
C ARG A 79 13.53 7.93 0.59
N PRO A 80 13.78 9.17 0.13
CA PRO A 80 14.77 9.46 -0.92
C PRO A 80 16.22 9.02 -0.63
N ASP A 81 16.63 8.95 0.63
CA ASP A 81 17.97 8.55 1.07
C ASP A 81 18.09 7.03 1.33
N ALA A 82 16.99 6.27 1.28
CA ALA A 82 16.94 4.84 1.54
C ALA A 82 16.30 4.02 0.39
N VAL A 83 16.16 4.62 -0.79
CA VAL A 83 15.50 4.04 -1.98
C VAL A 83 15.93 2.60 -2.25
N LYS A 84 17.22 2.29 -2.24
CA LYS A 84 17.71 0.93 -2.51
C LYS A 84 17.23 -0.09 -1.47
N GLN A 85 17.24 0.30 -0.20
CA GLN A 85 16.89 -0.60 0.91
C GLN A 85 15.38 -0.86 0.90
N GLU A 86 14.56 0.20 0.90
CA GLU A 86 13.11 0.07 0.96
C GLU A 86 12.52 -0.58 -0.31
N ILE A 87 13.05 -0.28 -1.50
CA ILE A 87 12.63 -0.98 -2.74
C ILE A 87 12.98 -2.46 -2.69
N SER A 88 14.15 -2.82 -2.15
CA SER A 88 14.53 -4.24 -2.02
C SER A 88 13.57 -4.99 -1.10
N GLU A 89 13.06 -4.34 -0.06
CA GLU A 89 12.13 -4.93 0.91
C GLU A 89 10.70 -5.09 0.36
N LEU A 90 10.31 -4.37 -0.71
CA LEU A 90 9.01 -4.56 -1.36
C LEU A 90 8.76 -5.99 -1.85
N VAL A 91 9.81 -6.79 -2.06
CA VAL A 91 9.67 -8.22 -2.38
C VAL A 91 9.02 -9.00 -1.22
N ASN A 92 9.31 -8.64 0.02
CA ASN A 92 8.73 -9.28 1.21
C ASN A 92 7.32 -8.78 1.46
N VAL A 93 7.04 -7.51 1.20
CA VAL A 93 5.67 -6.95 1.21
C VAL A 93 4.78 -7.68 0.20
N TYR A 94 5.27 -7.92 -1.02
CA TYR A 94 4.59 -8.69 -2.05
C TYR A 94 4.33 -10.14 -1.60
N LYS A 95 5.34 -10.81 -1.02
CA LYS A 95 5.18 -12.17 -0.47
C LYS A 95 4.16 -12.21 0.66
N SER A 96 4.18 -11.25 1.59
CA SER A 96 3.22 -11.17 2.70
C SER A 96 1.79 -10.96 2.18
N THR A 97 1.63 -10.12 1.16
CA THR A 97 0.35 -9.88 0.48
C THR A 97 -0.21 -11.18 -0.13
N ILE A 98 0.60 -11.90 -0.91
CA ILE A 98 0.21 -13.20 -1.48
C ILE A 98 -0.07 -14.22 -0.37
N ASN A 99 0.76 -14.26 0.67
CA ASN A 99 0.60 -15.24 1.74
C ASN A 99 -0.74 -15.06 2.47
N LYS A 100 -1.16 -13.80 2.71
CA LYS A 100 -2.42 -13.45 3.37
C LYS A 100 -3.64 -13.77 2.52
N TRP A 101 -3.66 -13.41 1.25
CA TRP A 101 -4.88 -13.49 0.41
C TRP A 101 -4.86 -14.54 -0.70
N LYS A 102 -3.72 -15.18 -0.96
CA LYS A 102 -3.48 -16.05 -2.13
C LYS A 102 -3.76 -15.37 -3.48
N GLU A 103 -3.66 -14.03 -3.52
CA GLU A 103 -3.86 -13.20 -4.70
C GLU A 103 -2.51 -12.78 -5.29
N THR A 104 -2.26 -13.13 -6.55
CA THR A 104 -1.00 -12.80 -7.26
C THR A 104 -1.14 -11.60 -8.19
N SER A 105 -2.36 -11.12 -8.45
CA SER A 105 -2.61 -9.88 -9.17
C SER A 105 -2.35 -8.71 -8.22
N VAL A 106 -1.15 -8.13 -8.29
CA VAL A 106 -0.73 -7.07 -7.38
C VAL A 106 -0.21 -5.88 -8.17
N VAL A 107 -0.68 -4.69 -7.78
CA VAL A 107 -0.16 -3.40 -8.26
C VAL A 107 0.66 -2.78 -7.13
N LEU A 108 1.91 -2.42 -7.41
CA LEU A 108 2.72 -1.60 -6.51
C LEU A 108 2.73 -0.18 -7.07
N MET A 109 2.34 0.82 -6.27
CA MET A 109 2.23 2.21 -6.74
C MET A 109 2.45 3.24 -5.62
N GLY A 110 2.84 4.45 -6.02
CA GLY A 110 3.08 5.57 -5.11
C GLY A 110 4.33 6.35 -5.50
N ASP A 111 4.92 7.07 -4.55
CA ASP A 111 6.18 7.78 -4.75
C ASP A 111 7.36 6.89 -4.36
N PHE A 112 8.06 6.37 -5.36
CA PHE A 112 9.19 5.47 -5.16
C PHE A 112 10.51 6.22 -4.96
N ASN A 113 10.56 7.53 -5.24
CA ASN A 113 11.80 8.31 -5.30
C ASN A 113 12.93 7.64 -6.13
N ALA A 114 12.57 6.79 -7.10
CA ALA A 114 13.49 5.94 -7.86
C ALA A 114 14.05 6.59 -9.14
N GLY A 115 13.88 7.90 -9.28
CA GLY A 115 14.50 8.68 -10.36
C GLY A 115 15.97 8.97 -10.07
N SER A 116 16.81 8.96 -11.11
CA SER A 116 18.14 9.57 -11.02
C SER A 116 18.00 11.09 -10.92
N LYS A 117 18.81 11.74 -10.07
CA LYS A 117 19.06 13.18 -10.19
C LYS A 117 19.91 13.50 -11.42
#